data_AF-A0A221KIE3-F1
#
_entry.id   AF-A0A221KIE3-F1
#
_cell.length_a   1.000
_cell.length_b   1.000
_cell.length_c   1.000
_cell.angle_alpha   90.00
_cell.angle_beta   90.00
_cell.angle_gamma   90.00
#
_symmetry.space_group_name_H-M   'P 1'
#
loop_
_entity.id
_entity.type
_entity.pdbx_description
1 polymer ?
#
loop_
_entity_poly.entity_id
_entity_poly.type
_entity_poly.pdbx_seq_one_letter_code
_entity_poly.pdbx_strand_id
1 'polypeptide(L)'
;MLLLEKHLAAWLVLPGDGPREQPIEGTLGWLPCPSGGALVQGLDDVSNRLRHERGGHITLELCYDAASDKLLTDSLTALAPRLVGRDWQIQRWERLAARCGRLSEETARPPRDWIAQKVLPLLLAQGDAQARQQMQAAAQREHASLTESLQAERAALQRQNEDLRMQNAAMRQVDSELLVMYLPALFARFFNEVGGHDLALLCGRVEPYVLPNPYPEPTPETLHCQQRKFRALPREVQRQVVGFAARLPQRRKLKERPEMCLLIQQLESEGG
;
A
#
# COMPACT_ATOMS: atom_id res chain seq x y z
N MET A 1 -18.39 -31.61 -6.39
CA MET A 1 -17.56 -32.09 -7.51
C MET A 1 -17.23 -30.92 -8.42
N LEU A 2 -16.01 -30.90 -8.97
CA LEU A 2 -15.55 -29.90 -9.92
C LEU A 2 -15.21 -30.59 -11.25
N LEU A 3 -15.74 -30.07 -12.36
CA LEU A 3 -15.46 -30.47 -13.73
C LEU A 3 -14.76 -29.30 -14.45
N LEU A 4 -13.43 -29.28 -14.43
CA LEU A 4 -12.61 -28.20 -15.01
C LEU A 4 -11.69 -28.77 -16.09
N GLU A 5 -11.63 -28.12 -17.25
CA GLU A 5 -10.82 -28.54 -18.39
C GLU A 5 -11.02 -30.03 -18.72
N LYS A 6 -12.27 -30.52 -18.66
CA LYS A 6 -12.62 -31.95 -18.83
C LYS A 6 -11.91 -32.88 -17.85
N HIS A 7 -11.62 -32.42 -16.65
CA HIS A 7 -11.12 -33.24 -15.55
C HIS A 7 -12.05 -33.12 -14.35
N LEU A 8 -12.21 -34.24 -13.64
CA LEU A 8 -13.06 -34.35 -12.48
C LEU A 8 -12.26 -34.43 -11.20
N ALA A 9 -12.71 -33.72 -10.18
CA ALA A 9 -12.24 -33.88 -8.83
C ALA A 9 -13.43 -33.77 -7.85
N ALA A 10 -13.34 -34.50 -6.74
CA ALA A 10 -14.41 -34.60 -5.75
C ALA A 10 -13.89 -34.26 -4.35
N TRP A 11 -14.73 -33.56 -3.61
CA TRP A 11 -14.53 -33.27 -2.19
C TRP A 11 -15.83 -33.60 -1.46
N LEU A 12 -15.69 -34.17 -0.28
CA LEU A 12 -16.74 -34.33 0.71
C LEU A 12 -16.54 -33.23 1.76
N VAL A 13 -17.60 -32.51 2.06
CA VAL A 13 -17.59 -31.51 3.11
C VAL A 13 -18.70 -31.82 4.09
N LEU A 14 -18.38 -31.76 5.38
CA LEU A 14 -19.28 -32.13 6.45
C LEU A 14 -19.41 -30.96 7.43
N PRO A 15 -20.56 -30.78 8.08
CA PRO A 15 -20.72 -29.76 9.09
C PRO A 15 -19.68 -29.93 10.21
N GLY A 16 -18.86 -28.89 10.45
CA GLY A 16 -17.83 -28.89 11.50
C GLY A 16 -16.51 -29.58 11.14
N ASP A 17 -16.42 -30.21 9.97
CA ASP A 17 -15.24 -30.94 9.52
C ASP A 17 -14.63 -30.24 8.29
N GLY A 18 -13.29 -30.25 8.19
CA GLY A 18 -12.60 -29.71 7.03
C GLY A 18 -12.94 -30.48 5.74
N PRO A 19 -12.87 -29.84 4.56
CA PRO A 19 -13.12 -30.50 3.29
C PRO A 19 -12.14 -31.65 3.06
N ARG A 20 -12.65 -32.84 2.73
CA ARG A 20 -11.85 -34.05 2.47
C ARG A 20 -11.93 -34.43 1.00
N GLU A 21 -10.78 -34.59 0.36
CA GLU A 21 -10.73 -35.14 -1.00
C GLU A 21 -11.36 -36.53 -1.07
N GLN A 22 -12.08 -36.78 -2.15
CA GLN A 22 -12.70 -38.07 -2.44
C GLN A 22 -12.07 -38.64 -3.70
N PRO A 23 -11.62 -39.91 -3.69
CA PRO A 23 -11.14 -40.54 -4.90
C PRO A 23 -12.27 -40.68 -5.92
N ILE A 24 -11.96 -40.69 -7.21
CA ILE A 24 -12.92 -41.05 -8.26
C ILE A 24 -12.33 -42.27 -8.96
N GLU A 25 -13.07 -43.37 -8.99
CA GLU A 25 -12.59 -44.67 -9.49
C GLU A 25 -11.30 -45.12 -8.78
N GLY A 26 -11.22 -44.89 -7.47
CA GLY A 26 -10.05 -45.22 -6.65
C GLY A 26 -8.84 -44.29 -6.83
N THR A 27 -8.91 -43.30 -7.73
CA THR A 27 -7.81 -42.37 -8.00
C THR A 27 -8.05 -41.03 -7.28
N LEU A 28 -7.06 -40.56 -6.51
CA LEU A 28 -7.09 -39.24 -5.88
C LEU A 28 -6.62 -38.15 -6.87
N GLY A 29 -7.34 -37.04 -6.92
CA GLY A 29 -6.99 -35.85 -7.69
C GLY A 29 -7.83 -35.66 -8.96
N TRP A 30 -7.22 -35.03 -9.96
CA TRP A 30 -7.88 -34.70 -11.23
C TRP A 30 -7.92 -35.93 -12.14
N LEU A 31 -9.10 -36.54 -12.27
CA LEU A 31 -9.36 -37.65 -13.19
C LEU A 31 -9.76 -37.11 -14.58
N PRO A 32 -9.08 -37.50 -15.67
CA PRO A 32 -9.51 -37.14 -17.01
C PRO A 32 -10.94 -37.63 -17.30
N CYS A 33 -11.79 -36.74 -17.79
CA CYS A 33 -13.18 -36.99 -18.12
C CYS A 33 -13.42 -36.71 -19.60
N PRO A 34 -13.07 -37.65 -20.51
CA PRO A 34 -13.12 -37.41 -21.95
C PRO A 34 -14.54 -37.39 -22.53
N SER A 35 -15.52 -37.97 -21.82
CA SER A 35 -16.87 -38.17 -22.31
C SER A 35 -17.92 -38.00 -21.21
N GLY A 36 -19.17 -37.82 -21.61
CA GLY A 36 -20.28 -37.77 -20.66
C GLY A 36 -20.50 -39.07 -19.89
N GLY A 37 -20.19 -40.21 -20.50
CA GLY A 37 -20.20 -41.50 -19.80
C GLY A 37 -19.22 -41.54 -18.63
N ALA A 38 -18.02 -40.97 -18.79
CA ALA A 38 -17.03 -40.88 -17.71
C ALA A 38 -17.49 -39.96 -16.58
N LEU A 39 -18.16 -38.84 -16.91
CA LEU A 39 -18.76 -37.95 -15.91
C LEU A 39 -19.82 -38.67 -15.07
N VAL A 40 -20.70 -39.36 -15.77
CA VAL A 40 -21.81 -40.13 -15.21
C VAL A 40 -21.30 -41.27 -14.32
N GLN A 41 -20.25 -41.97 -14.75
CA GLN A 41 -19.60 -43.04 -13.99
C GLN A 41 -18.89 -42.51 -12.74
N GLY A 42 -18.12 -41.43 -12.86
CA GLY A 42 -17.43 -40.82 -11.71
C GLY A 42 -18.41 -40.29 -10.66
N LEU A 43 -19.55 -39.74 -11.09
CA LEU A 43 -20.63 -39.33 -10.19
C LEU A 43 -21.27 -40.51 -9.46
N ASP A 44 -21.50 -41.62 -10.15
CA ASP A 44 -22.03 -42.84 -9.55
C ASP A 44 -21.04 -43.45 -8.55
N ASP A 45 -19.75 -43.52 -8.87
CA ASP A 45 -18.71 -44.02 -7.97
C ASP A 45 -18.71 -43.25 -6.64
N VAL A 46 -18.58 -41.92 -6.71
CA VAL A 46 -18.57 -41.06 -5.53
C VAL A 46 -19.89 -41.16 -4.76
N SER A 47 -21.03 -41.10 -5.46
CA SER A 47 -22.35 -41.16 -4.83
C SER A 47 -22.60 -42.50 -4.13
N ASN A 48 -22.30 -43.61 -4.79
CA ASN A 48 -22.56 -44.94 -4.26
C ASN A 48 -21.63 -45.23 -3.08
N ARG A 49 -20.35 -44.88 -3.18
CA ARG A 49 -19.41 -45.04 -2.08
C ARG A 49 -19.84 -44.24 -0.86
N LEU A 50 -20.13 -42.94 -1.02
CA LEU A 50 -20.54 -42.10 0.10
C LEU A 50 -21.86 -42.54 0.75
N ARG A 51 -22.80 -43.09 -0.05
CA ARG A 51 -24.03 -43.71 0.48
C ARG A 51 -23.73 -44.92 1.35
N HIS A 52 -22.84 -45.81 0.91
CA HIS A 52 -22.44 -46.99 1.69
C HIS A 52 -21.70 -46.62 2.96
N GLU A 53 -20.84 -45.60 2.91
CA GLU A 53 -20.03 -45.18 4.05
C GLU A 53 -20.83 -44.46 5.14
N ARG A 54 -21.86 -43.68 4.76
CA ARG A 54 -22.50 -42.73 5.71
C ARG A 54 -24.02 -42.78 5.81
N GLY A 55 -24.72 -43.49 4.92
CA GLY A 55 -26.16 -43.76 5.06
C GLY A 55 -27.09 -42.53 5.12
N GLY A 56 -26.62 -41.33 4.76
CA GLY A 56 -27.36 -40.06 4.90
C GLY A 56 -27.74 -39.38 3.59
N HIS A 57 -28.54 -38.31 3.70
CA HIS A 57 -28.84 -37.39 2.59
C HIS A 57 -27.59 -36.56 2.28
N ILE A 58 -27.04 -36.73 1.08
CA ILE A 58 -25.86 -36.01 0.60
C ILE A 58 -26.30 -35.08 -0.52
N THR A 59 -26.08 -33.79 -0.34
CA THR A 59 -26.29 -32.79 -1.38
C THR A 59 -25.15 -32.86 -2.39
N LEU A 60 -25.50 -32.97 -3.67
CA LEU A 60 -24.53 -33.01 -4.76
C LEU A 60 -24.41 -31.65 -5.42
N GLU A 61 -23.26 -31.00 -5.23
CA GLU A 61 -22.93 -29.78 -5.98
C GLU A 61 -21.93 -30.11 -7.09
N LEU A 62 -22.27 -29.78 -8.34
CA LEU A 62 -21.40 -29.91 -9.51
C LEU A 62 -21.06 -28.52 -10.05
N CYS A 63 -19.78 -28.14 -9.99
CA CYS A 63 -19.31 -26.92 -10.64
C CYS A 63 -18.55 -27.26 -11.91
N TYR A 64 -18.79 -26.51 -12.99
CA TYR A 64 -18.17 -26.76 -14.29
C TYR A 64 -17.65 -25.48 -14.96
N ASP A 65 -16.60 -25.59 -15.77
CA ASP A 65 -16.07 -24.48 -16.56
C ASP A 65 -16.63 -24.43 -18.00
N ALA A 66 -16.39 -23.32 -18.68
CA ALA A 66 -16.80 -23.11 -20.07
C ALA A 66 -16.21 -24.16 -21.03
N ALA A 67 -14.99 -24.66 -20.76
CA ALA A 67 -14.37 -25.70 -21.59
C ALA A 67 -15.09 -27.05 -21.51
N SER A 68 -15.84 -27.29 -20.43
CA SER A 68 -16.59 -28.51 -20.19
C SER A 68 -18.09 -28.38 -20.48
N ASP A 69 -18.56 -27.23 -20.98
CA ASP A 69 -19.99 -26.93 -21.20
C ASP A 69 -20.66 -27.92 -22.16
N LYS A 70 -20.00 -28.23 -23.29
CA LYS A 70 -20.50 -29.23 -24.24
C LYS A 70 -20.57 -30.62 -23.63
N LEU A 71 -19.53 -31.01 -22.88
CA LEU A 71 -19.49 -32.32 -22.21
C LEU A 71 -20.63 -32.45 -21.21
N LEU A 72 -20.84 -31.44 -20.37
CA LEU A 72 -21.93 -31.44 -19.40
C LEU A 72 -23.28 -31.52 -20.11
N THR A 73 -23.50 -30.67 -21.11
CA THR A 73 -24.76 -30.63 -21.88
C THR A 73 -25.11 -31.98 -22.49
N ASP A 74 -24.15 -32.63 -23.16
CA ASP A 74 -24.31 -33.95 -23.76
C ASP A 74 -24.60 -35.04 -22.71
N SER A 75 -24.18 -34.81 -21.45
CA SER A 75 -24.36 -35.74 -20.33
C SER A 75 -25.67 -35.54 -19.58
N LEU A 76 -26.31 -34.37 -19.68
CA LEU A 76 -27.48 -34.02 -18.87
C LEU A 76 -28.62 -35.02 -19.02
N THR A 77 -28.85 -35.54 -20.22
CA THR A 77 -29.90 -36.55 -20.47
C THR A 77 -29.66 -37.85 -19.71
N ALA A 78 -28.40 -38.28 -19.59
CA ALA A 78 -28.01 -39.47 -18.83
C ALA A 78 -27.95 -39.21 -17.31
N LEU A 79 -27.63 -37.98 -16.91
CA LEU A 79 -27.54 -37.56 -15.51
C LEU A 79 -28.90 -37.30 -14.86
N ALA A 80 -29.82 -36.64 -15.57
CA ALA A 80 -31.13 -36.23 -15.07
C ALA A 80 -31.89 -37.36 -14.33
N PRO A 81 -32.07 -38.58 -14.88
CA PRO A 81 -32.79 -39.64 -14.18
C PRO A 81 -32.10 -40.11 -12.89
N ARG A 82 -30.78 -39.95 -12.78
CA ARG A 82 -29.98 -40.36 -11.61
C ARG A 82 -30.04 -39.35 -10.48
N LEU A 83 -30.34 -38.09 -10.82
CA LEU A 83 -30.46 -36.97 -9.90
C LEU A 83 -31.86 -36.82 -9.33
N VAL A 84 -32.86 -37.53 -9.86
CA VAL A 84 -34.24 -37.53 -9.34
C VAL A 84 -34.26 -37.95 -7.87
N GLY A 85 -34.94 -37.14 -7.04
CA GLY A 85 -35.07 -37.38 -5.60
C GLY A 85 -33.82 -37.08 -4.78
N ARG A 86 -32.82 -36.38 -5.35
CA ARG A 86 -31.63 -35.90 -4.64
C ARG A 86 -31.64 -34.37 -4.57
N ASP A 87 -31.02 -33.81 -3.54
CA ASP A 87 -30.66 -32.40 -3.53
C ASP A 87 -29.40 -32.23 -4.36
N TRP A 88 -29.53 -31.54 -5.49
CA TRP A 88 -28.39 -31.29 -6.37
C TRP A 88 -28.41 -29.86 -6.93
N GLN A 89 -27.22 -29.36 -7.20
CA GLN A 89 -27.04 -28.04 -7.82
C GLN A 89 -25.92 -28.08 -8.85
N ILE A 90 -26.16 -27.47 -10.00
CA ILE A 90 -25.14 -27.24 -11.03
C ILE A 90 -24.81 -25.74 -11.05
N GLN A 91 -23.52 -25.40 -10.98
CA GLN A 91 -23.05 -24.02 -10.99
C GLN A 91 -21.88 -23.82 -11.97
N ARG A 92 -21.73 -22.61 -12.49
CA ARG A 92 -20.58 -22.23 -13.32
C ARG A 92 -19.37 -21.87 -12.46
N TRP A 93 -18.23 -22.46 -12.77
CA TRP A 93 -16.96 -22.26 -12.08
C TRP A 93 -16.50 -20.81 -12.12
N GLU A 94 -16.67 -20.11 -13.25
CA GLU A 94 -16.16 -18.74 -13.42
C GLU A 94 -16.77 -17.77 -12.41
N ARG A 95 -18.04 -17.99 -12.03
CA ARG A 95 -18.71 -17.18 -11.01
C ARG A 95 -18.12 -17.38 -9.62
N LEU A 96 -17.67 -18.59 -9.31
CA LEU A 96 -17.02 -18.91 -8.04
C LEU A 96 -15.57 -18.42 -8.03
N ALA A 97 -14.84 -18.64 -9.14
CA ALA A 97 -13.47 -18.18 -9.31
C ALA A 97 -13.34 -16.66 -9.17
N ALA A 98 -14.24 -15.90 -9.81
CA ALA A 98 -14.27 -14.44 -9.70
C ALA A 98 -14.46 -13.97 -8.25
N ARG A 99 -15.30 -14.65 -7.46
CA ARG A 99 -15.50 -14.33 -6.03
C ARG A 99 -14.28 -14.65 -5.16
N CYS A 100 -13.43 -15.56 -5.61
CA CYS A 100 -12.19 -15.92 -4.92
C CYS A 100 -11.00 -15.04 -5.34
N GLY A 101 -11.23 -13.99 -6.16
CA GLY A 101 -10.17 -13.11 -6.66
C GLY A 101 -9.34 -13.70 -7.80
N ARG A 102 -9.78 -14.83 -8.40
CA ARG A 102 -9.11 -15.43 -9.54
C ARG A 102 -9.67 -14.86 -10.84
N LEU A 103 -8.81 -14.20 -11.63
CA LEU A 103 -9.17 -13.65 -12.93
C LEU A 103 -9.41 -14.80 -13.93
N SER A 104 -10.41 -14.66 -14.82
CA SER A 104 -10.77 -15.65 -15.85
C SER A 104 -9.63 -16.03 -16.81
N GLU A 105 -8.51 -15.31 -16.80
CA GLU A 105 -7.38 -15.50 -17.72
C GLU A 105 -6.38 -16.57 -17.25
N GLU A 106 -6.44 -17.02 -15.99
CA GLU A 106 -5.62 -18.15 -15.53
C GLU A 106 -6.20 -19.48 -16.04
N THR A 107 -5.73 -19.90 -17.21
CA THR A 107 -6.07 -21.15 -17.92
C THR A 107 -5.50 -22.43 -17.29
N ALA A 108 -4.92 -22.33 -16.08
CA ALA A 108 -4.39 -23.48 -15.36
C ALA A 108 -5.36 -23.92 -14.26
N ARG A 109 -5.66 -25.23 -14.23
CA ARG A 109 -6.39 -25.88 -13.11
C ARG A 109 -5.86 -25.40 -11.75
N PRO A 110 -6.76 -24.97 -10.84
CA PRO A 110 -6.34 -24.45 -9.55
C PRO A 110 -5.66 -25.55 -8.73
N PRO A 111 -4.66 -25.20 -7.90
CA PRO A 111 -4.12 -26.11 -6.89
C PRO A 111 -5.24 -26.59 -5.96
N ARG A 112 -5.20 -27.87 -5.58
CA ARG A 112 -6.25 -28.50 -4.78
C ARG A 112 -6.36 -27.90 -3.38
N ASP A 113 -5.22 -27.57 -2.77
CA ASP A 113 -5.18 -26.92 -1.46
C ASP A 113 -5.86 -25.55 -1.48
N TRP A 114 -5.70 -24.81 -2.58
CA TRP A 114 -6.36 -23.51 -2.74
C TRP A 114 -7.87 -23.66 -2.87
N ILE A 115 -8.35 -24.67 -3.60
CA ILE A 115 -9.79 -24.99 -3.71
C ILE A 115 -10.36 -25.30 -2.33
N ALA A 116 -9.68 -26.15 -1.56
CA ALA A 116 -10.09 -26.54 -0.23
C ALA A 116 -10.14 -25.34 0.74
N GLN A 117 -9.16 -24.44 0.66
CA GLN A 117 -9.04 -23.30 1.57
C GLN A 117 -9.91 -22.10 1.20
N LYS A 118 -10.18 -21.86 -0.09
CA LYS A 118 -10.82 -20.63 -0.57
C LYS A 118 -12.20 -20.88 -1.17
N VAL A 119 -12.36 -21.92 -1.98
CA VAL A 119 -13.57 -22.13 -2.78
C VAL A 119 -14.64 -22.91 -2.02
N LEU A 120 -14.27 -24.04 -1.40
CA LEU A 120 -15.23 -24.87 -0.68
C LEU A 120 -15.92 -24.14 0.49
N PRO A 121 -15.23 -23.32 1.32
CA PRO A 121 -15.89 -22.53 2.36
C PRO A 121 -16.92 -21.54 1.80
N LEU A 122 -16.66 -20.97 0.62
CA LEU A 122 -17.60 -20.05 -0.04
C LEU A 122 -18.83 -20.77 -0.60
N LEU A 123 -18.67 -22.00 -1.07
CA LEU A 123 -19.79 -22.86 -1.50
C LEU A 123 -20.68 -23.23 -0.32
N LEU A 124 -20.09 -23.65 0.80
CA LEU A 124 -20.84 -23.94 2.03
C LEU A 124 -21.60 -22.72 2.56
N ALA A 125 -20.98 -21.55 2.52
CA ALA A 125 -21.61 -20.30 2.94
C ALA A 125 -22.76 -19.86 2.00
N GLN A 126 -22.87 -20.38 0.77
CA GLN A 126 -24.04 -20.10 -0.07
C GLN A 126 -25.30 -20.76 0.49
N GLY A 127 -25.19 -21.94 1.09
CA GLY A 127 -26.30 -22.68 1.72
C GLY A 127 -26.80 -22.06 3.03
N ASP A 128 -25.89 -21.58 3.88
CA ASP A 128 -26.23 -21.13 5.24
C ASP A 128 -26.25 -19.59 5.37
N ALA A 129 -27.46 -19.01 5.45
CA ALA A 129 -27.66 -17.58 5.69
C ALA A 129 -27.01 -17.10 7.02
N GLN A 130 -26.96 -17.96 8.03
CA GLN A 130 -26.31 -17.68 9.32
C GLN A 130 -24.79 -17.66 9.22
N ALA A 131 -24.19 -18.56 8.43
CA ALA A 131 -22.74 -18.56 8.18
C ALA A 131 -22.31 -17.28 7.44
N ARG A 132 -23.14 -16.75 6.54
CA ARG A 132 -22.91 -15.44 5.89
C ARG A 132 -22.91 -14.28 6.87
N GLN A 133 -23.87 -14.24 7.80
CA GLN A 133 -23.92 -13.18 8.81
C GLN A 133 -22.71 -13.24 9.76
N GLN A 134 -22.30 -14.43 10.18
CA GLN A 134 -21.12 -14.59 11.03
C GLN A 134 -19.82 -14.21 10.30
N MET A 135 -19.66 -14.61 9.05
CA MET A 135 -18.48 -14.27 8.26
C MET A 135 -18.40 -12.78 7.92
N GLN A 136 -19.54 -12.14 7.61
CA GLN A 136 -19.61 -10.69 7.43
C GLN A 136 -19.30 -9.93 8.72
N ALA A 137 -19.84 -10.38 9.86
CA ALA A 137 -19.55 -9.77 11.15
C ALA A 137 -18.07 -9.94 11.55
N ALA A 138 -17.46 -11.10 11.28
CA ALA A 138 -16.04 -11.34 11.52
C ALA A 138 -15.17 -10.44 10.62
N ALA A 139 -15.46 -10.38 9.32
CA ALA A 139 -14.75 -9.51 8.40
C ALA A 139 -14.90 -8.02 8.75
N GLN A 140 -16.08 -7.59 9.20
CA GLN A 140 -16.29 -6.21 9.67
C GLN A 140 -15.48 -5.90 10.93
N ARG A 141 -15.35 -6.85 11.86
CA ARG A 141 -14.50 -6.68 13.05
C ARG A 141 -13.01 -6.60 12.69
N GLU A 142 -12.55 -7.45 11.78
CA GLU A 142 -11.18 -7.40 11.28
C GLU A 142 -10.89 -6.10 10.53
N HIS A 143 -11.81 -5.63 9.68
CA HIS A 143 -11.66 -4.35 9.02
C HIS A 143 -11.65 -3.19 10.01
N ALA A 144 -12.50 -3.21 11.03
CA ALA A 144 -12.52 -2.18 12.07
C ALA A 144 -11.20 -2.15 12.85
N SER A 145 -10.69 -3.31 13.29
CA SER A 145 -9.43 -3.38 14.04
C SER A 145 -8.22 -2.98 13.20
N LEU A 146 -8.17 -3.37 11.93
CA LEU A 146 -7.10 -2.97 11.02
C LEU A 146 -7.12 -1.45 10.78
N THR A 147 -8.31 -0.88 10.61
CA THR A 147 -8.46 0.57 10.39
C THR A 147 -8.01 1.35 11.62
N GLU A 148 -8.37 0.89 12.82
CA GLU A 148 -7.93 1.49 14.09
C GLU A 148 -6.40 1.41 14.25
N SER A 149 -5.79 0.25 13.94
CA SER A 149 -4.34 0.08 13.96
C SER A 149 -3.63 1.03 12.99
N LEU A 150 -4.12 1.15 11.76
CA LEU A 150 -3.54 2.04 10.74
C LEU A 150 -3.68 3.52 11.14
N GLN A 151 -4.80 3.89 11.78
CA GLN A 151 -4.98 5.24 12.30
C GLN A 151 -4.00 5.55 13.45
N ALA A 152 -3.81 4.60 14.37
CA ALA A 152 -2.83 4.72 15.44
C ALA A 152 -1.40 4.84 14.91
N GLU A 153 -1.03 4.02 13.93
CA GLU A 153 0.29 4.07 13.27
C GLU A 153 0.49 5.41 12.55
N ARG A 154 -0.51 5.88 11.81
CA ARG A 154 -0.45 7.20 11.15
C ARG A 154 -0.26 8.33 12.14
N ALA A 155 -0.97 8.30 13.28
CA ALA A 155 -0.81 9.30 14.33
C ALA A 155 0.59 9.25 14.97
N ALA A 156 1.14 8.05 15.20
CA ALA A 156 2.49 7.89 15.71
C ALA A 156 3.55 8.41 14.72
N LEU A 157 3.41 8.08 13.43
CA LEU A 157 4.29 8.57 12.37
C LEU A 157 4.21 10.09 12.21
N GLN A 158 3.02 10.69 12.36
CA GLN A 158 2.86 12.14 12.33
C GLN A 158 3.61 12.81 13.48
N ARG A 159 3.49 12.29 14.71
CA ARG A 159 4.26 12.79 15.86
C ARG A 159 5.76 12.68 15.64
N GLN A 160 6.24 11.53 15.16
CA GLN A 160 7.65 11.36 14.82
C GLN A 160 8.13 12.34 13.74
N ASN A 161 7.28 12.64 12.74
CA ASN A 161 7.61 13.63 11.71
C ASN A 161 7.71 15.04 12.30
N GLU A 162 6.79 15.40 13.21
CA GLU A 162 6.83 16.67 13.93
C GLU A 162 8.07 16.77 14.81
N ASP A 163 8.41 15.71 15.55
CA ASP A 163 9.62 15.64 16.39
C ASP A 163 10.89 15.76 15.54
N LEU A 164 10.98 15.03 14.42
CA LEU A 164 12.11 15.13 13.49
C LEU A 164 12.21 16.50 12.83
N ARG A 165 11.08 17.17 12.57
CA ARG A 165 11.05 18.55 12.06
C ARG A 165 11.52 19.54 13.13
N MET A 166 11.11 19.37 14.38
CA MET A 166 11.59 20.18 15.50
C MET A 166 13.09 19.96 15.74
N GLN A 167 13.56 18.72 15.70
CA GLN A 167 14.99 18.39 15.79
C GLN A 167 15.77 18.98 14.64
N ASN A 168 15.28 18.86 13.40
CA ASN A 168 15.91 19.52 12.25
C ASN A 168 15.91 21.04 12.40
N ALA A 169 14.83 21.65 12.87
CA ALA A 169 14.76 23.09 13.10
C ALA A 169 15.73 23.53 14.19
N ALA A 170 15.91 22.74 15.26
CA ALA A 170 16.90 22.98 16.31
C ALA A 170 18.34 22.78 15.80
N MET A 171 18.55 21.85 14.86
CA MET A 171 19.83 21.60 14.20
C MET A 171 20.12 22.56 13.03
N ARG A 172 19.17 23.39 12.61
CA ARG A 172 19.42 24.52 11.70
C ARG A 172 20.25 25.58 12.43
N GLN A 173 21.52 25.26 12.69
CA GLN A 173 22.59 26.23 12.61
C GLN A 173 22.37 26.94 11.27
N VAL A 174 22.19 28.25 11.30
CA VAL A 174 21.99 29.02 10.07
C VAL A 174 23.09 28.62 9.10
N ASP A 175 22.74 28.06 7.94
CA ASP A 175 23.71 27.49 7.00
C ASP A 175 24.81 28.52 6.78
N SER A 176 25.96 28.24 7.40
CA SER A 176 27.11 29.13 7.46
C SER A 176 27.51 29.67 6.09
N GLU A 177 27.39 28.82 5.08
CA GLU A 177 27.68 29.12 3.68
C GLU A 177 26.68 30.10 3.08
N LEU A 178 25.38 30.01 3.44
CA LEU A 178 24.37 30.96 2.99
C LEU A 178 24.60 32.34 3.61
N LEU A 179 24.99 32.39 4.88
CA LEU A 179 25.35 33.65 5.54
C LEU A 179 26.59 34.26 4.90
N VAL A 180 27.65 33.48 4.70
CA VAL A 180 28.88 33.97 4.07
C VAL A 180 28.62 34.47 2.64
N MET A 181 27.75 33.79 1.89
CA MET A 181 27.43 34.14 0.50
C MET A 181 26.50 35.36 0.37
N TYR A 182 25.46 35.48 1.21
CA TYR A 182 24.41 36.49 1.00
C TYR A 182 24.55 37.74 1.86
N LEU A 183 25.21 37.69 3.03
CA LEU A 183 25.36 38.89 3.86
C LEU A 183 26.09 40.06 3.16
N PRO A 184 27.18 39.84 2.38
CA PRO A 184 27.80 40.89 1.57
C PRO A 184 26.91 41.42 0.43
N ALA A 185 26.00 40.57 -0.06
CA ALA A 185 25.06 40.93 -1.12
C ALA A 185 23.91 41.82 -0.60
N LEU A 186 23.61 41.74 0.70
CA LEU A 186 22.55 42.50 1.36
C LEU A 186 23.08 43.78 2.04
N PHE A 187 24.25 43.71 2.68
CA PHE A 187 24.85 44.81 3.43
C PHE A 187 26.23 45.17 2.87
N ALA A 188 26.46 46.45 2.64
CA ALA A 188 27.76 46.95 2.22
C ALA A 188 28.77 46.83 3.37
N ARG A 189 29.98 46.37 3.04
CA ARG A 189 31.12 46.23 3.97
C ARG A 189 30.84 45.34 5.17
N PHE A 190 29.95 44.36 5.03
CA PHE A 190 29.51 43.49 6.12
C PHE A 190 30.68 42.84 6.88
N PHE A 191 31.60 42.17 6.18
CA PHE A 191 32.76 41.50 6.81
C PHE A 191 33.88 42.43 7.26
N ASN A 192 33.78 43.74 7.00
CA ASN A 192 34.67 44.73 7.60
C ASN A 192 34.15 45.18 8.99
N GLU A 193 32.85 45.04 9.24
CA GLU A 193 32.21 45.41 10.50
C GLU A 193 31.97 44.19 11.41
N VAL A 194 31.86 42.99 10.83
CA VAL A 194 31.63 41.71 11.53
C VAL A 194 32.78 40.75 11.21
N GLY A 195 33.56 40.39 12.23
CA GLY A 195 34.70 39.50 12.06
C GLY A 195 34.28 38.03 11.88
N GLY A 196 35.19 37.21 11.33
CA GLY A 196 34.95 35.77 11.17
C GLY A 196 34.78 35.02 12.49
N HIS A 197 35.30 35.56 13.59
CA HIS A 197 35.06 35.03 14.94
C HIS A 197 33.65 35.32 15.44
N ASP A 198 33.15 36.54 15.27
CA ASP A 198 31.79 36.94 15.65
C ASP A 198 30.76 36.12 14.86
N LEU A 199 31.01 35.94 13.55
CA LEU A 199 30.15 35.12 12.71
C LEU A 199 30.14 33.65 13.16
N ALA A 200 31.29 33.08 13.53
CA ALA A 200 31.38 31.70 14.00
C ALA A 200 30.62 31.50 15.32
N LEU A 201 30.83 32.39 16.30
CA LEU A 201 30.15 32.36 17.59
C LEU A 201 28.63 32.38 17.42
N LEU A 202 28.13 33.22 16.52
CA LEU A 202 26.69 33.38 16.27
C LEU A 202 26.09 32.27 15.42
N CYS A 203 26.90 31.55 14.64
CA CYS A 203 26.51 30.32 13.94
C CYS A 203 26.62 29.07 14.83
N GLY A 204 27.07 29.20 16.09
CA GLY A 204 27.31 28.06 16.97
C GLY A 204 28.53 27.23 16.57
N ARG A 205 29.47 27.81 15.83
CA ARG A 205 30.74 27.19 15.44
C ARG A 205 31.85 27.57 16.42
N VAL A 206 32.68 26.58 16.75
CA VAL A 206 33.87 26.75 17.62
C VAL A 206 35.04 27.37 16.86
N GLU A 207 35.14 27.10 15.55
CA GLU A 207 36.23 27.60 14.70
C GLU A 207 35.82 28.88 13.95
N PRO A 208 36.65 29.94 13.97
CA PRO A 208 36.39 31.19 13.27
C PRO A 208 36.44 31.01 11.75
N TYR A 209 35.65 31.79 11.01
CA TYR A 209 35.79 31.82 9.54
C TYR A 209 37.09 32.51 9.14
N VAL A 210 37.83 31.87 8.24
CA VAL A 210 39.03 32.43 7.62
C VAL A 210 38.59 33.45 6.57
N LEU A 211 38.38 34.69 7.00
CA LEU A 211 38.04 35.81 6.13
C LEU A 211 39.31 36.63 5.82
N PRO A 212 39.59 36.96 4.54
CA PRO A 212 40.67 37.87 4.21
C PRO A 212 40.40 39.26 4.82
N ASN A 213 41.42 39.88 5.40
CA ASN A 213 41.36 41.24 5.93
C ASN A 213 42.32 42.15 5.16
N PRO A 214 41.82 43.19 4.43
CA PRO A 214 40.42 43.58 4.26
C PRO A 214 39.63 42.63 3.35
N TYR A 215 38.33 42.47 3.59
CA TYR A 215 37.48 41.60 2.78
C TYR A 215 37.18 42.24 1.42
N PRO A 216 37.46 41.57 0.29
CA PRO A 216 37.16 42.12 -1.03
C PRO A 216 35.65 42.19 -1.24
N GLU A 217 35.15 43.38 -1.56
CA GLU A 217 33.76 43.57 -1.95
C GLU A 217 33.46 42.79 -3.25
N PRO A 218 32.34 42.06 -3.33
CA PRO A 218 31.98 41.36 -4.56
C PRO A 218 31.79 42.37 -5.71
N THR A 219 32.18 41.98 -6.92
CA THR A 219 31.98 42.80 -8.12
C THR A 219 30.49 43.07 -8.34
N PRO A 220 30.11 44.18 -9.01
CA PRO A 220 28.70 44.50 -9.25
C PRO A 220 27.93 43.39 -9.97
N GLU A 221 28.58 42.64 -10.86
CA GLU A 221 28.00 41.47 -11.55
C GLU A 221 27.72 40.32 -10.58
N THR A 222 28.65 40.06 -9.65
CA THR A 222 28.48 39.02 -8.63
C THR A 222 27.42 39.40 -7.62
N LEU A 223 27.36 40.68 -7.22
CA LEU A 223 26.30 41.22 -6.37
C LEU A 223 24.93 41.03 -7.01
N HIS A 224 24.78 41.39 -8.28
CA HIS A 224 23.50 41.23 -8.98
C HIS A 224 23.08 39.75 -9.07
N CYS A 225 24.03 38.85 -9.34
CA CYS A 225 23.78 37.41 -9.39
C CYS A 225 23.38 36.86 -8.00
N GLN A 226 24.09 37.24 -6.94
CA GLN A 226 23.80 36.82 -5.57
C GLN A 226 22.46 37.35 -5.07
N GLN A 227 22.15 38.62 -5.34
CA GLN A 227 20.86 39.22 -4.98
C GLN A 227 19.69 38.56 -5.72
N ARG A 228 19.86 38.24 -7.01
CA ARG A 228 18.85 37.49 -7.77
C ARG A 228 18.64 36.09 -7.21
N LYS A 229 19.73 35.38 -6.88
CA LYS A 229 19.66 34.05 -6.24
C LYS A 229 18.99 34.12 -4.88
N PHE A 230 19.30 35.14 -4.07
CA PHE A 230 18.67 35.36 -2.78
C PHE A 230 17.15 35.54 -2.90
N ARG A 231 16.69 36.36 -3.85
CA ARG A 231 15.26 36.58 -4.11
C ARG A 231 14.53 35.30 -4.54
N ALA A 232 15.23 34.35 -5.14
CA ALA A 232 14.69 33.06 -5.57
C ALA A 232 14.65 31.99 -4.46
N LEU A 233 15.26 32.26 -3.29
CA LEU A 233 15.22 31.32 -2.16
C LEU A 233 13.81 31.24 -1.53
N PRO A 234 13.48 30.14 -0.83
CA PRO A 234 12.28 30.09 -0.01
C PRO A 234 12.23 31.23 1.02
N ARG A 235 11.07 31.84 1.24
CA ARG A 235 10.90 32.97 2.18
C ARG A 235 11.41 32.66 3.58
N GLU A 236 11.26 31.42 4.03
CA GLU A 236 11.78 30.96 5.32
C GLU A 236 13.30 31.15 5.43
N VAL A 237 14.05 30.81 4.38
CA VAL A 237 15.51 30.95 4.33
C VAL A 237 15.91 32.43 4.22
N GLN A 238 15.18 33.22 3.43
CA GLN A 238 15.42 34.67 3.35
C GLN A 238 15.26 35.35 4.72
N ARG A 239 14.21 34.99 5.47
CA ARG A 239 13.98 35.48 6.83
C ARG A 239 15.06 35.02 7.81
N GLN A 240 15.56 33.80 7.70
CA GLN A 240 16.65 33.32 8.56
C GLN A 240 17.94 34.14 8.36
N VAL A 241 18.31 34.44 7.12
CA VAL A 241 19.51 35.24 6.80
C VAL A 241 19.36 36.69 7.26
N VAL A 242 18.20 37.32 7.00
CA VAL A 242 17.94 38.71 7.42
C VAL A 242 17.79 38.82 8.95
N GLY A 243 17.02 37.91 9.55
CA GLY A 243 16.85 37.83 11.00
C GLY A 243 18.16 37.54 11.74
N PHE A 244 19.10 36.83 11.11
CA PHE A 244 20.47 36.70 11.64
C PHE A 244 21.16 38.05 11.70
N ALA A 245 21.15 38.83 10.62
CA ALA A 245 21.77 40.15 10.59
C ALA A 245 21.13 41.11 11.60
N ALA A 246 19.81 41.04 11.79
CA ALA A 246 19.07 41.87 12.75
C ALA A 246 19.47 41.60 14.22
N ARG A 247 19.89 40.37 14.56
CA ARG A 247 20.32 40.00 15.92
C ARG A 247 21.76 40.43 16.23
N LEU A 248 22.51 40.95 15.27
CA LEU A 248 23.90 41.37 15.47
C LEU A 248 23.97 42.65 16.33
N PRO A 249 24.85 42.71 17.35
CA PRO A 249 25.13 43.95 18.09
C PRO A 249 25.56 45.10 17.16
N GLN A 250 26.23 44.78 16.05
CA GLN A 250 26.73 45.71 15.05
C GLN A 250 25.68 46.08 13.98
N ARG A 251 24.43 45.61 14.06
CA ARG A 251 23.37 45.89 13.07
C ARG A 251 23.21 47.38 12.73
N ARG A 252 23.39 48.26 13.71
CA ARG A 252 23.34 49.73 13.54
C ARG A 252 24.45 50.31 12.66
N LYS A 253 25.57 49.59 12.53
CA LYS A 253 26.71 49.97 11.68
C LYS A 253 26.60 49.41 10.26
N LEU A 254 25.76 48.39 10.06
CA LEU A 254 25.57 47.77 8.75
C LEU A 254 24.72 48.67 7.84
N LYS A 255 25.25 48.98 6.66
CA LYS A 255 24.54 49.75 5.64
C LYS A 255 23.86 48.79 4.66
N GLU A 256 22.54 48.82 4.63
CA GLU A 256 21.76 48.08 3.63
C GLU A 256 22.04 48.61 2.22
N ARG A 257 22.11 47.71 1.25
CA ARG A 257 22.22 48.11 -0.15
C ARG A 257 20.86 48.59 -0.68
N PRO A 258 20.83 49.66 -1.50
CA PRO A 258 19.59 50.27 -1.95
C PRO A 258 18.71 49.29 -2.74
N GLU A 259 19.30 48.34 -3.46
CA GLU A 259 18.57 47.34 -4.27
C GLU A 259 17.83 46.31 -3.41
N MET A 260 18.19 46.16 -2.13
CA MET A 260 17.65 45.14 -1.24
C MET A 260 16.93 45.72 -0.02
N CYS A 261 17.01 47.03 0.21
CA CYS A 261 16.46 47.71 1.38
C CYS A 261 14.95 47.43 1.60
N LEU A 262 14.13 47.55 0.54
CA LEU A 262 12.68 47.26 0.63
C LEU A 262 12.39 45.80 1.03
N LEU A 263 13.16 44.85 0.48
CA LEU A 263 12.99 43.43 0.77
C LEU A 263 13.45 43.12 2.20
N ILE A 264 14.55 43.72 2.65
CA ILE A 264 15.08 43.54 4.01
C ILE A 264 14.05 44.05 5.02
N GLN A 265 13.50 45.26 4.83
CA GLN A 265 12.48 45.83 5.71
C GLN A 265 11.22 44.98 5.79
N GLN A 266 10.75 44.44 4.65
CA GLN A 266 9.62 43.52 4.62
C GLN A 266 9.90 42.24 5.42
N LEU A 267 11.06 41.61 5.20
CA LEU A 267 11.45 40.38 5.89
C LEU A 267 11.71 40.59 7.39
N GLU A 268 12.20 41.76 7.80
CA GLU A 268 12.34 42.14 9.22
C GLU A 268 10.96 42.36 9.88
N SER A 269 10.01 42.96 9.18
CA SER A 269 8.64 43.17 9.70
C SER A 269 7.81 41.88 9.82
N GLU A 270 8.10 40.87 9.00
CA GLU A 270 7.42 39.56 9.00
C GLU A 270 8.03 38.55 10.00
N GLY A 271 9.14 38.88 10.65
CA GLY A 271 9.89 38.01 11.55
C GLY A 271 10.02 38.51 12.98
N GLY A 272 9.40 39.66 13.30
CA GLY A 272 9.30 40.23 14.65
C GLY A 272 8.07 39.74 15.42
#